data_AF-N9PS85-F1
#
_entry.id   AF-N9PS85-F1
#
_cell.length_a   1.000
_cell.length_b   1.000
_cell.length_c   1.000
_cell.angle_alpha   90.00
_cell.angle_beta   90.00
_cell.angle_gamma   90.00
#
_symmetry.space_group_name_H-M   'P 1'
#
loop_
_entity.id
_entity.type
_entity.pdbx_description
1 polymer ?
#
loop_
_entity_poly.entity_id
_entity_poly.type
_entity_poly.pdbx_seq_one_letter_code
_entity_poly.pdbx_strand_id
1 'polypeptide(L)'
;MNLILEYIKKASFIEILTVLFFLSVGVSLAFKIGFYNALGVGWYIQNLTPQLLFISSLKIIFISFGGVGAGYIIGLKFSEKFVSTLAMAVVTCYSVFVGLIEPNFDIKIQFSDYFGLILFLYYTTTSMYVVSLELKNRRYNNTLFVGPRRPITREEFFLDNVFKCILVLSFFFLPFATGSDAGKLVKKNKYENNEVVVKGSPKKWYLVDISGDKVLLKEKNIQDDVFKMVEYKEIETITVK
;
A
#
# COMPACT_ATOMS: atom_id res chain seq x y z
N MET A 1 13.64 15.80 21.96
CA MET A 1 12.37 16.52 21.76
C MET A 1 11.78 16.03 20.45
N ASN A 2 10.68 15.26 20.48
CA ASN A 2 10.11 14.67 19.25
C ASN A 2 9.31 15.74 18.50
N LEU A 3 9.93 16.35 17.49
CA LEU A 3 9.31 17.36 16.61
C LEU A 3 7.93 16.93 16.10
N ILE A 4 7.75 15.65 15.80
CA ILE A 4 6.49 15.06 15.33
C ILE A 4 5.39 15.13 16.40
N LEU A 5 5.72 14.89 17.66
CA LEU A 5 4.76 14.93 18.77
C LEU A 5 4.36 16.37 19.12
N GLU A 6 5.29 17.32 19.03
CA GLU A 6 4.97 18.74 19.18
C GLU A 6 4.12 19.25 18.00
N TYR A 7 4.41 18.79 16.79
CA TYR A 7 3.62 19.10 15.61
C TYR A 7 2.19 18.56 15.75
N ILE A 8 2.00 17.27 16.08
CA ILE A 8 0.67 16.67 16.24
C ILE A 8 -0.15 17.35 17.34
N LYS A 9 0.48 17.78 18.44
CA LYS A 9 -0.22 18.51 19.52
C LYS A 9 -0.66 19.92 19.13
N LYS A 10 0.01 20.52 18.16
CA LYS A 10 -0.27 21.88 17.66
C LYS A 10 -1.05 21.88 16.34
N ALA A 11 -1.04 20.76 15.62
CA ALA A 11 -1.67 20.62 14.33
C ALA A 11 -3.19 20.63 14.50
N SER A 12 -3.84 21.49 13.75
CA SER A 12 -5.28 21.47 13.56
C SER A 12 -5.72 20.14 12.93
N PHE A 13 -6.97 19.74 13.19
CA PHE A 13 -7.57 18.57 12.55
C PHE A 13 -7.44 18.60 11.02
N ILE A 14 -7.52 19.80 10.43
CA ILE A 14 -7.37 20.04 9.00
C ILE A 14 -5.95 19.65 8.53
N GLU A 15 -4.90 20.06 9.23
CA GLU A 15 -3.52 19.74 8.86
C GLU A 15 -3.25 18.23 8.93
N ILE A 16 -3.79 17.55 9.95
CA ILE A 16 -3.69 16.09 10.06
C ILE A 16 -4.39 15.41 8.87
N LEU A 17 -5.58 15.89 8.50
CA LEU A 17 -6.30 15.39 7.35
C LEU A 17 -5.52 15.63 6.04
N THR A 18 -4.89 16.79 5.90
CA THR A 18 -4.04 17.11 4.74
C THR A 18 -2.84 16.18 4.63
N VAL A 19 -2.14 15.89 5.73
CA VAL A 19 -1.01 14.95 5.73
C VAL A 19 -1.47 13.54 5.36
N LEU A 20 -2.56 13.06 5.95
CA LEU A 20 -3.13 11.76 5.61
C LEU A 20 -3.54 11.67 4.13
N PHE A 21 -4.06 12.76 3.59
CA PHE A 21 -4.41 12.86 2.19
C PHE A 21 -3.17 12.73 1.29
N PHE A 22 -2.11 13.50 1.54
CA PHE A 22 -0.86 13.41 0.77
C PHE A 22 -0.23 12.01 0.83
N LEU A 23 -0.22 11.40 2.02
CA LEU A 23 0.27 10.04 2.21
C LEU A 23 -0.55 9.03 1.41
N SER A 24 -1.88 9.16 1.40
CA SER A 24 -2.77 8.24 0.68
C SER A 24 -2.64 8.35 -0.83
N VAL A 25 -2.44 9.55 -1.36
CA VAL A 25 -2.09 9.76 -2.78
C VAL A 25 -0.75 9.11 -3.10
N GLY A 26 0.25 9.26 -2.24
CA GLY A 26 1.56 8.61 -2.39
C GLY A 26 1.48 7.08 -2.44
N VAL A 27 0.66 6.47 -1.57
CA VAL A 27 0.40 5.02 -1.57
C VAL A 27 -0.28 4.58 -2.87
N SER A 28 -1.30 5.32 -3.33
CA SER A 28 -1.98 5.01 -4.59
C SER A 28 -1.04 5.11 -5.79
N LEU A 29 -0.17 6.12 -5.81
CA LEU A 29 0.83 6.30 -6.84
C LEU A 29 1.86 5.15 -6.82
N ALA A 30 2.37 4.78 -5.65
CA ALA A 30 3.32 3.67 -5.51
C ALA A 30 2.74 2.35 -6.05
N PHE A 31 1.47 2.08 -5.78
CA PHE A 31 0.75 0.94 -6.36
C PHE A 31 0.71 1.01 -7.90
N LYS A 32 0.28 2.16 -8.46
CA LYS A 32 0.20 2.34 -9.93
C LYS A 32 1.57 2.24 -10.60
N ILE A 33 2.63 2.76 -9.98
CA ILE A 33 4.02 2.60 -10.45
C ILE A 33 4.37 1.12 -10.56
N GLY A 34 4.16 0.35 -9.48
CA GLY A 34 4.41 -1.09 -9.47
C GLY A 34 3.65 -1.83 -10.56
N PHE A 35 2.36 -1.50 -10.72
CA PHE A 35 1.46 -2.09 -11.71
C PHE A 35 1.92 -1.87 -13.15
N TYR A 36 2.15 -0.62 -13.57
CA TYR A 36 2.54 -0.32 -14.94
C TYR A 36 3.96 -0.80 -15.28
N ASN A 37 4.88 -0.78 -14.30
CA ASN A 37 6.22 -1.31 -14.50
C ASN A 37 6.21 -2.83 -14.71
N ALA A 38 5.39 -3.57 -13.95
CA ALA A 38 5.24 -5.02 -14.14
C ALA A 38 4.63 -5.38 -15.49
N LEU A 39 3.76 -4.53 -16.03
CA LEU A 39 3.20 -4.66 -17.38
C LEU A 39 4.19 -4.30 -18.49
N GLY A 40 5.27 -3.57 -18.20
CA GLY A 40 6.19 -3.03 -19.20
C GLY A 40 5.71 -1.75 -19.87
N VAL A 41 4.66 -1.11 -19.35
CA VAL A 41 4.07 0.15 -19.87
C VAL A 41 4.26 1.30 -18.88
N GLY A 42 5.46 1.40 -18.27
CA GLY A 42 5.77 2.44 -17.28
C GLY A 42 5.52 3.87 -17.78
N TRP A 43 5.58 4.10 -19.10
CA TRP A 43 5.25 5.38 -19.74
C TRP A 43 3.79 5.81 -19.51
N TYR A 44 2.86 4.87 -19.29
CA TYR A 44 1.44 5.17 -19.11
C TYR A 44 1.16 5.97 -17.83
N ILE A 45 2.10 5.98 -16.88
CA ILE A 45 1.98 6.76 -15.64
C ILE A 45 1.79 8.27 -15.87
N GLN A 46 2.30 8.78 -16.99
CA GLN A 46 2.19 10.19 -17.38
C GLN A 46 0.75 10.58 -17.73
N ASN A 47 -0.14 9.62 -17.99
CA ASN A 47 -1.55 9.83 -18.29
C ASN A 47 -2.45 9.78 -17.05
N LEU A 48 -1.88 9.57 -15.85
CA LEU A 48 -2.66 9.60 -14.60
C LEU A 48 -3.10 11.04 -14.31
N THR A 49 -4.41 11.24 -14.21
CA THR A 49 -4.93 12.53 -13.75
C THR A 49 -4.89 12.61 -12.21
N PRO A 50 -4.64 13.80 -11.64
CA PRO A 50 -4.71 14.00 -10.20
C PRO A 50 -6.06 13.59 -9.60
N GLN A 51 -7.15 13.79 -10.34
CA GLN A 51 -8.50 13.38 -9.94
C GLN A 51 -8.63 11.85 -9.83
N LEU A 52 -8.06 11.09 -10.76
CA LEU A 52 -8.09 9.62 -10.70
C LEU A 52 -7.29 9.10 -9.50
N LEU A 53 -6.11 9.68 -9.26
CA LEU A 53 -5.30 9.37 -8.09
C LEU A 53 -6.04 9.72 -6.79
N PHE A 54 -6.74 10.86 -6.76
CA PHE A 54 -7.58 11.27 -5.64
C PHE A 54 -8.65 10.21 -5.35
N ILE A 55 -9.46 9.83 -6.35
CA ILE A 55 -10.55 8.87 -6.18
C ILE A 55 -10.02 7.51 -5.74
N SER A 56 -8.92 7.05 -6.35
CA SER A 56 -8.27 5.79 -6.00
C SER A 56 -7.75 5.77 -4.55
N SER A 57 -7.34 6.93 -4.04
CA SER A 57 -6.84 7.09 -2.67
C SER A 57 -7.93 7.10 -1.60
N LEU A 58 -9.20 7.39 -1.93
CA LEU A 58 -10.28 7.45 -0.93
C LEU A 58 -10.46 6.14 -0.18
N LYS A 59 -10.43 5.00 -0.88
CA LYS A 59 -10.50 3.67 -0.24
C LYS A 59 -9.34 3.46 0.74
N ILE A 60 -8.15 3.92 0.37
CA ILE A 60 -6.94 3.82 1.21
C ILE A 60 -7.07 4.69 2.46
N ILE A 61 -7.65 5.88 2.35
CA ILE A 61 -7.94 6.78 3.48
C ILE A 61 -8.86 6.09 4.50
N PHE A 62 -9.96 5.48 4.06
CA PHE A 62 -10.86 4.78 4.98
C PHE A 62 -10.19 3.56 5.65
N ILE A 63 -9.40 2.80 4.90
CA ILE A 63 -8.63 1.67 5.44
C ILE A 63 -7.59 2.14 6.45
N SER A 64 -6.91 3.25 6.18
CA SER A 64 -5.91 3.80 7.09
C SER A 64 -6.54 4.32 8.37
N PHE A 65 -7.68 5.03 8.30
CA PHE A 65 -8.43 5.42 9.50
C PHE A 65 -8.86 4.21 10.34
N GLY A 66 -9.44 3.19 9.70
CA GLY A 66 -9.86 1.96 10.38
C GLY A 66 -8.69 1.25 11.06
N GLY A 67 -7.58 1.08 10.33
CA GLY A 67 -6.38 0.41 10.82
C GLY A 67 -5.70 1.19 11.95
N VAL A 68 -5.55 2.50 11.80
CA VAL A 68 -4.96 3.36 12.85
C VAL A 68 -5.82 3.33 14.11
N GLY A 69 -7.14 3.43 13.99
CA GLY A 69 -8.08 3.38 15.11
C GLY A 69 -8.06 2.03 15.84
N ALA A 70 -8.16 0.92 15.09
CA ALA A 70 -8.04 -0.43 15.64
C ALA A 70 -6.68 -0.61 16.34
N GLY A 71 -5.60 -0.22 15.66
CA GLY A 71 -4.26 -0.34 16.19
C GLY A 71 -4.02 0.49 17.45
N TYR A 72 -4.64 1.67 17.54
CA TYR A 72 -4.58 2.49 18.75
C TYR A 72 -5.26 1.78 19.93
N ILE A 73 -6.51 1.32 19.76
CA ILE A 73 -7.28 0.64 20.82
C ILE A 73 -6.59 -0.64 21.28
N ILE A 74 -6.10 -1.44 20.33
CA ILE A 74 -5.41 -2.70 20.61
C ILE A 74 -4.06 -2.40 21.28
N GLY A 75 -3.29 -1.43 20.77
CA GLY A 75 -1.97 -1.06 21.28
C GLY A 75 -1.99 -0.60 22.74
N LEU A 76 -3.09 -0.02 23.21
CA LEU A 76 -3.27 0.33 24.63
C LEU A 76 -3.41 -0.90 25.55
N LYS A 77 -3.86 -2.03 25.04
CA LYS A 77 -4.15 -3.25 25.83
C LYS A 77 -2.97 -4.23 25.91
N PHE A 78 -2.10 -4.23 24.90
CA PHE A 78 -1.03 -5.21 24.78
C PHE A 78 0.32 -4.68 25.25
N SER A 79 1.22 -5.60 25.63
CA SER A 79 2.59 -5.24 26.00
C SER A 79 3.41 -4.83 24.78
N GLU A 80 4.34 -3.89 24.97
CA GLU A 80 5.25 -3.42 23.90
C GLU A 80 5.97 -4.57 23.21
N LYS A 81 6.56 -5.48 23.98
CA LYS A 81 7.29 -6.63 23.43
C LYS A 81 6.42 -7.45 22.48
N PHE A 82 5.20 -7.77 22.90
CA PHE A 82 4.27 -8.52 22.06
C PHE A 82 3.95 -7.77 20.76
N VAL A 83 3.65 -6.48 20.86
CA VAL A 83 3.30 -5.63 19.72
C VAL A 83 4.47 -5.51 18.73
N SER A 84 5.68 -5.26 19.23
CA SER A 84 6.89 -5.13 18.41
C SER A 84 7.21 -6.45 17.70
N THR A 85 7.12 -7.57 18.40
CA THR A 85 7.31 -8.91 17.79
C THR A 85 6.25 -9.19 16.74
N LEU A 86 4.98 -8.86 17.00
CA LEU A 86 3.89 -9.06 16.04
C LEU A 86 4.09 -8.23 14.77
N ALA A 87 4.40 -6.93 14.91
CA ALA A 87 4.61 -6.06 13.77
C ALA A 87 5.82 -6.50 12.93
N MET A 88 6.92 -6.89 13.59
CA MET A 88 8.09 -7.47 12.92
C MET A 88 7.76 -8.79 12.20
N ALA A 89 7.02 -9.68 12.84
CA ALA A 89 6.61 -10.94 12.24
C ALA A 89 5.78 -10.70 10.98
N VAL A 90 4.80 -9.80 11.02
CA VAL A 90 3.96 -9.48 9.86
C VAL A 90 4.80 -8.92 8.70
N VAL A 91 5.66 -7.93 8.95
CA VAL A 91 6.50 -7.33 7.90
C VAL A 91 7.50 -8.35 7.33
N THR A 92 8.11 -9.16 8.19
CA THR A 92 9.10 -10.17 7.79
C THR A 92 8.43 -11.29 7.00
N CYS A 93 7.31 -11.83 7.48
CA CYS A 93 6.55 -12.86 6.77
C CYS A 93 6.11 -12.36 5.39
N TYR A 94 5.59 -11.14 5.30
CA TYR A 94 5.21 -10.55 4.00
C TYR A 94 6.42 -10.41 3.07
N SER A 95 7.53 -9.85 3.57
CA SER A 95 8.72 -9.60 2.75
C SER A 95 9.41 -10.90 2.29
N VAL A 96 9.52 -11.89 3.18
CA VAL A 96 10.07 -13.22 2.85
C VAL A 96 9.16 -13.95 1.87
N PHE A 97 7.84 -13.87 2.06
CA PHE A 97 6.91 -14.53 1.17
C PHE A 97 7.02 -13.96 -0.25
N VAL A 98 6.90 -12.63 -0.40
CA VAL A 98 6.94 -11.95 -1.71
C VAL A 98 8.34 -12.01 -2.34
N GLY A 99 9.41 -11.89 -1.54
CA GLY A 99 10.78 -11.79 -2.04
C GLY A 99 11.47 -13.13 -2.32
N LEU A 100 11.14 -14.18 -1.55
CA LEU A 100 11.86 -15.47 -1.61
C LEU A 100 10.94 -16.65 -1.90
N ILE A 101 9.75 -16.73 -1.31
CA ILE A 101 8.90 -17.93 -1.45
C ILE A 101 8.15 -17.92 -2.77
N GLU A 102 7.40 -16.85 -3.06
CA GLU A 102 6.58 -16.73 -4.27
C GLU A 102 7.40 -16.97 -5.56
N PRO A 103 8.61 -16.39 -5.73
CA PRO A 103 9.38 -16.59 -6.96
C PRO A 103 9.96 -18.00 -7.10
N ASN A 104 10.32 -18.66 -5.99
CA ASN A 104 11.05 -19.93 -6.02
C ASN A 104 10.14 -21.16 -6.00
N PHE A 105 8.93 -21.06 -5.47
CA PHE A 105 8.03 -22.21 -5.28
C PHE A 105 6.80 -22.20 -6.20
N ASP A 106 6.70 -21.26 -7.16
CA ASP A 106 5.55 -21.04 -8.05
C ASP A 106 4.19 -21.00 -7.30
N ILE A 107 4.22 -20.59 -6.02
CA ILE A 107 3.03 -20.44 -5.19
C ILE A 107 2.29 -19.18 -5.66
N LYS A 108 1.08 -19.37 -6.17
CA LYS A 108 0.26 -18.31 -6.78
C LYS A 108 -0.77 -17.76 -5.80
N ILE A 109 -0.32 -17.13 -4.72
CA ILE A 109 -1.21 -16.30 -3.88
C ILE A 109 -1.30 -14.92 -4.52
N GLN A 110 -2.53 -14.50 -4.85
CA GLN A 110 -2.80 -13.20 -5.48
C GLN A 110 -2.96 -12.15 -4.36
N PHE A 111 -1.87 -11.48 -3.98
CA PHE A 111 -1.91 -10.48 -2.90
C PHE A 111 -2.71 -9.25 -3.26
N SER A 112 -2.78 -8.94 -4.55
CA SER A 112 -3.61 -7.88 -5.11
C SER A 112 -5.07 -7.95 -4.67
N ASP A 113 -5.66 -9.14 -4.62
CA ASP A 113 -7.05 -9.35 -4.15
C ASP A 113 -7.22 -8.99 -2.66
N TYR A 114 -6.17 -9.20 -1.86
CA TYR A 114 -6.16 -8.93 -0.43
C TYR A 114 -5.53 -7.57 -0.07
N PHE A 115 -5.24 -6.71 -1.05
CA PHE A 115 -4.50 -5.46 -0.83
C PHE A 115 -5.10 -4.60 0.30
N GLY A 116 -6.42 -4.49 0.36
CA GLY A 116 -7.09 -3.72 1.40
C GLY A 116 -6.90 -4.30 2.81
N LEU A 117 -6.93 -5.63 2.94
CA LEU A 117 -6.68 -6.32 4.21
C LEU A 117 -5.21 -6.19 4.63
N ILE A 118 -4.28 -6.33 3.69
CA ILE A 118 -2.84 -6.20 3.95
C ILE A 118 -2.52 -4.78 4.44
N LEU A 119 -3.05 -3.75 3.76
CA LEU A 119 -2.92 -2.36 4.21
C LEU A 119 -3.55 -2.16 5.60
N PHE A 120 -4.74 -2.70 5.83
CA PHE A 120 -5.40 -2.60 7.13
C PHE A 120 -4.54 -3.19 8.26
N LEU A 121 -4.01 -4.40 8.08
CA LEU A 121 -3.14 -5.08 9.04
C LEU A 121 -1.83 -4.32 9.24
N TYR A 122 -1.25 -3.79 8.17
CA TYR A 122 -0.05 -2.96 8.23
C TYR A 122 -0.29 -1.69 9.06
N TYR A 123 -1.36 -0.94 8.80
CA TYR A 123 -1.70 0.26 9.56
C TYR A 123 -2.04 -0.06 11.02
N THR A 124 -2.72 -1.17 11.27
CA THR A 124 -3.06 -1.66 12.61
C THR A 124 -1.79 -1.96 13.40
N THR A 125 -0.92 -2.82 12.89
CA THR A 125 0.31 -3.22 13.58
C THR A 125 1.29 -2.05 13.75
N THR A 126 1.40 -1.17 12.76
CA THR A 126 2.21 0.05 12.85
C THR A 126 1.69 1.00 13.93
N SER A 127 0.37 1.27 13.95
CA SER A 127 -0.26 2.13 14.97
C SER A 127 -0.11 1.53 16.37
N MET A 128 -0.29 0.22 16.53
CA MET A 128 -0.04 -0.47 17.79
C MET A 128 1.40 -0.24 18.26
N TYR A 129 2.38 -0.38 17.37
CA TYR A 129 3.80 -0.21 17.69
C TYR A 129 4.12 1.24 18.09
N VAL A 130 3.58 2.22 17.38
CA VAL A 130 3.76 3.64 17.73
C VAL A 130 3.19 3.95 19.11
N VAL A 131 2.01 3.43 19.43
CA VAL A 131 1.39 3.60 20.75
C VAL A 131 2.23 2.94 21.85
N SER A 132 2.73 1.74 21.62
CA SER A 132 3.53 1.03 22.62
C SER A 132 4.87 1.74 22.89
N LEU A 133 5.51 2.29 21.86
CA LEU A 133 6.71 3.13 22.00
C LEU A 133 6.44 4.39 22.82
N GLU A 134 5.32 5.08 22.57
CA GLU A 134 4.96 6.29 23.32
C GLU A 134 4.69 5.95 24.79
N LEU A 135 4.02 4.83 25.08
CA LEU A 135 3.85 4.34 26.44
C LEU A 135 5.20 4.07 27.11
N LYS A 136 6.13 3.38 26.44
CA LYS A 136 7.50 3.13 26.93
C LYS A 136 8.24 4.43 27.24
N ASN A 137 8.18 5.39 26.33
CA ASN A 137 8.81 6.70 26.47
C ASN A 137 8.28 7.46 27.70
N ARG A 138 6.96 7.40 27.96
CA ARG A 138 6.36 7.99 29.16
C ARG A 138 6.82 7.33 30.45
N ARG A 139 7.01 6.00 30.48
CA ARG A 139 7.54 5.30 31.67
C ARG A 139 8.94 5.75 32.04
N TYR A 140 9.72 6.18 31.04
CA TYR A 140 11.13 6.57 31.22
C TYR A 140 11.29 8.06 31.51
N ASN A 141 10.65 8.92 30.72
CA ASN A 141 10.90 10.37 30.74
C ASN A 141 9.90 11.17 31.56
N ASN A 142 8.75 10.61 31.95
CA ASN A 142 7.74 11.37 32.69
C ASN A 142 7.99 11.27 34.19
N THR A 143 8.31 12.40 34.82
CA THR A 143 8.49 12.52 36.27
C THR A 143 7.24 12.12 37.05
N LEU A 144 6.06 12.28 36.44
CA LEU A 144 4.75 11.95 37.00
C LEU A 144 4.34 10.47 36.78
N PHE A 145 5.17 9.64 36.15
CA PHE A 145 4.82 8.24 35.95
C PHE A 145 4.91 7.44 37.26
N VAL A 146 3.77 6.88 37.69
CA VAL A 146 3.65 6.03 38.87
C VAL A 146 3.79 4.57 38.43
N GLY A 147 5.02 4.06 38.43
CA GLY A 147 5.33 2.67 38.09
C GLY A 147 6.84 2.39 38.05
N PRO A 148 7.26 1.12 37.90
CA PRO A 148 8.66 0.75 37.90
C PRO A 148 9.38 1.40 36.71
N ARG A 149 10.37 2.24 37.02
CA ARG A 149 11.25 2.85 36.02
C ARG A 149 12.30 1.83 35.60
N ARG A 150 12.32 1.48 34.32
CA ARG A 150 13.36 0.63 33.71
C ARG A 150 14.17 1.47 32.73
N PRO A 151 15.51 1.51 32.85
CA PRO A 151 16.33 2.21 31.88
C PRO A 151 16.27 1.52 30.51
N ILE A 152 16.21 2.32 29.44
CA ILE A 152 16.29 1.83 28.05
C ILE A 152 17.75 1.45 27.79
N THR A 153 17.99 0.22 27.33
CA THR A 153 19.35 -0.20 26.96
C THR A 153 19.74 0.38 25.59
N ARG A 154 21.05 0.52 25.33
CA ARG A 154 21.55 1.01 24.03
C ARG A 154 21.07 0.14 22.87
N GLU A 155 20.96 -1.16 23.10
CA GLU A 155 20.46 -2.15 22.13
C GLU A 155 18.98 -1.94 21.83
N GLU A 156 18.14 -1.76 22.86
CA GLU A 156 16.71 -1.46 22.70
C GLU A 156 16.52 -0.18 21.88
N PHE A 157 17.30 0.88 22.17
CA PHE A 157 17.25 2.12 21.41
C PHE A 157 17.66 1.94 19.93
N PHE A 158 18.73 1.19 19.68
CA PHE A 158 19.19 0.93 18.31
C PHE A 158 18.14 0.14 17.52
N LEU A 159 17.61 -0.95 18.09
CA LEU A 159 16.59 -1.79 17.46
C LEU A 159 15.31 -1.00 17.17
N ASP A 160 14.85 -0.16 18.11
CA ASP A 160 13.66 0.67 17.92
C ASP A 160 13.83 1.63 16.73
N ASN A 161 15.02 2.19 16.52
CA ASN A 161 15.26 3.10 15.39
C ASN A 161 15.41 2.36 14.06
N VAL A 162 16.09 1.21 14.04
CA VAL A 162 16.14 0.35 12.85
C VAL A 162 14.73 -0.05 12.44
N PHE A 163 13.89 -0.43 13.39
CA PHE A 163 12.52 -0.85 13.09
C PHE A 163 11.65 0.29 12.58
N LYS A 164 11.77 1.51 13.13
CA LYS A 164 11.12 2.70 12.55
C LYS A 164 11.53 2.92 11.10
N CYS A 165 12.82 2.78 10.76
CA CYS A 165 13.28 2.91 9.38
C CYS A 165 12.65 1.85 8.47
N ILE A 166 12.58 0.59 8.92
CA ILE A 166 11.92 -0.50 8.18
C ILE A 166 10.43 -0.19 7.97
N LEU A 167 9.74 0.30 8.99
CA LEU A 167 8.33 0.70 8.88
C LEU A 167 8.14 1.82 7.85
N VAL A 168 8.98 2.85 7.89
CA VAL A 168 8.91 3.95 6.90
C VAL A 168 9.18 3.45 5.48
N LEU A 169 10.16 2.57 5.28
CA LEU A 169 10.45 2.01 3.95
C LEU A 169 9.33 1.10 3.45
N SER A 170 8.76 0.27 4.33
CA SER A 170 7.66 -0.63 3.99
C SER A 170 6.38 0.10 3.59
N PHE A 171 6.19 1.34 4.05
CA PHE A 171 5.05 2.19 3.69
C PHE A 171 4.86 2.34 2.18
N PHE A 172 5.96 2.51 1.43
CA PHE A 172 5.93 2.63 -0.04
C PHE A 172 6.22 1.31 -0.75
N PHE A 173 7.05 0.45 -0.16
CA PHE A 173 7.41 -0.83 -0.75
C PHE A 173 6.21 -1.78 -0.86
N LEU A 174 5.36 -1.84 0.17
CA LEU A 174 4.23 -2.77 0.19
C LEU A 174 3.17 -2.47 -0.89
N PRO A 175 2.73 -1.20 -1.09
CA PRO A 175 1.86 -0.83 -2.21
C PRO A 175 2.50 -1.11 -3.56
N PHE A 176 3.78 -0.80 -3.72
CA PHE A 176 4.53 -1.07 -4.95
C PHE A 176 4.59 -2.56 -5.28
N ALA A 177 4.93 -3.40 -4.31
CA ALA A 177 5.01 -4.86 -4.48
C ALA A 177 3.64 -5.45 -4.84
N THR A 178 2.58 -4.99 -4.17
CA THR A 178 1.22 -5.45 -4.46
C THR A 178 0.73 -4.98 -5.84
N GLY A 179 1.09 -3.78 -6.26
CA GLY A 179 0.83 -3.30 -7.63
C GLY A 179 1.58 -4.13 -8.67
N SER A 180 2.84 -4.48 -8.40
CA SER A 180 3.65 -5.34 -9.27
C SER A 180 3.04 -6.73 -9.45
N ASP A 181 2.52 -7.33 -8.38
CA ASP A 181 1.74 -8.58 -8.44
C ASP A 181 0.53 -8.45 -9.36
N ALA A 182 -0.32 -7.44 -9.15
CA ALA A 182 -1.48 -7.17 -10.00
C ALA A 182 -1.11 -7.02 -11.48
N GLY A 183 -0.02 -6.30 -11.78
CA GLY A 183 0.46 -6.12 -13.15
C GLY A 183 0.92 -7.44 -13.79
N LYS A 184 1.62 -8.30 -13.03
CA LYS A 184 2.01 -9.63 -13.50
C LYS A 184 0.81 -10.52 -13.79
N LEU A 185 -0.27 -10.42 -13.01
CA LEU A 185 -1.49 -11.19 -13.23
C LEU A 185 -2.19 -10.81 -14.54
N VAL A 186 -2.30 -9.51 -14.82
CA VAL A 186 -2.80 -9.00 -16.10
C VAL A 186 -1.88 -9.41 -17.26
N LYS A 187 -0.56 -9.37 -17.06
CA LYS A 187 0.41 -9.84 -18.06
C LYS A 187 0.23 -11.32 -18.39
N LYS A 188 -0.05 -12.15 -17.38
CA LYS A 188 -0.30 -13.60 -17.55
C LYS A 188 -1.71 -13.94 -18.06
N ASN A 189 -2.53 -12.96 -18.45
CA ASN A 189 -3.94 -13.13 -18.86
C ASN A 189 -4.77 -13.93 -17.83
N LYS A 190 -4.43 -13.83 -16.54
CA LYS A 190 -5.12 -14.57 -15.47
C LYS A 190 -6.40 -13.89 -15.01
N TYR A 191 -6.52 -12.58 -15.21
CA TYR A 191 -7.78 -11.89 -14.98
C TYR A 191 -8.70 -12.07 -16.18
N GLU A 192 -9.96 -12.38 -15.90
CA GLU A 192 -11.08 -12.26 -16.85
C GLU A 192 -11.34 -10.77 -17.10
N ASN A 193 -10.38 -10.10 -17.74
CA ASN A 193 -10.55 -8.71 -18.11
C ASN A 193 -11.71 -8.59 -19.10
N ASN A 194 -12.47 -7.51 -18.96
CA ASN A 194 -13.56 -7.19 -19.88
C ASN A 194 -13.00 -7.12 -21.32
N GLU A 195 -13.70 -7.77 -22.23
CA GLU A 195 -13.34 -7.79 -23.65
C GLU A 195 -13.87 -6.52 -24.30
N VAL A 196 -13.04 -5.87 -25.11
CA VAL A 196 -13.33 -4.58 -25.74
C VAL A 196 -13.17 -4.70 -27.24
N VAL A 197 -14.17 -4.18 -27.97
CA VAL A 197 -14.13 -4.01 -29.43
C VAL A 197 -13.88 -2.55 -29.75
N VAL A 198 -12.87 -2.28 -30.56
CA VAL A 198 -12.42 -0.93 -30.94
C VAL A 198 -12.82 -0.64 -32.37
N LYS A 199 -13.31 0.59 -32.64
CA LYS A 199 -13.70 1.06 -33.97
C LYS A 199 -12.62 0.78 -35.02
N GLY A 200 -13.01 0.14 -36.11
CA GLY A 200 -12.11 -0.13 -37.24
C GLY A 200 -11.00 -1.14 -36.96
N SER A 201 -11.03 -1.88 -35.84
CA SER A 201 -10.10 -2.97 -35.56
C SER A 201 -10.83 -4.31 -35.47
N PRO A 202 -10.46 -5.32 -36.27
CA PRO A 202 -11.02 -6.67 -36.14
C PRO A 202 -10.46 -7.41 -34.91
N LYS A 203 -9.47 -6.83 -34.23
CA LYS A 203 -8.77 -7.43 -33.09
C LYS A 203 -9.60 -7.30 -31.82
N LYS A 204 -9.54 -8.33 -30.97
CA LYS A 204 -10.16 -8.35 -29.64
C LYS A 204 -9.15 -7.87 -28.62
N TRP A 205 -9.58 -6.95 -27.77
CA TRP A 205 -8.73 -6.34 -26.75
C TRP A 205 -9.27 -6.64 -25.35
N TYR A 206 -8.39 -6.67 -24.37
CA TYR A 206 -8.74 -6.68 -22.95
C TYR A 206 -8.57 -5.29 -22.38
N LEU A 207 -9.59 -4.84 -21.63
CA LEU A 207 -9.53 -3.62 -20.85
C LEU A 207 -8.55 -3.80 -19.69
N VAL A 208 -7.49 -2.99 -19.63
CA VAL A 208 -6.52 -3.03 -18.53
C VAL A 208 -6.79 -1.92 -17.54
N ASP A 209 -6.96 -0.68 -18.01
CA ASP A 209 -7.18 0.46 -17.15
C ASP A 209 -7.86 1.61 -17.90
N ILE A 210 -8.54 2.48 -17.17
CA ILE A 210 -9.18 3.70 -17.69
C ILE A 210 -8.66 4.89 -16.90
N SER A 211 -8.07 5.87 -17.58
CA SER A 211 -7.62 7.14 -16.99
C SER A 211 -8.24 8.31 -17.74
N GLY A 212 -9.36 8.81 -17.22
CA GLY A 212 -10.10 9.91 -17.84
C GLY A 212 -10.69 9.49 -19.20
N ASP A 213 -10.24 10.15 -20.26
CA ASP A 213 -10.61 9.87 -21.65
C ASP A 213 -9.75 8.78 -22.31
N LYS A 214 -8.65 8.38 -21.69
CA LYS A 214 -7.72 7.38 -22.22
C LYS A 214 -7.97 6.01 -21.62
N VAL A 215 -7.83 5.00 -22.46
CA VAL A 215 -8.03 3.60 -22.11
C VAL A 215 -6.79 2.81 -22.52
N LEU A 216 -6.24 2.07 -21.55
CA LEU A 216 -5.17 1.11 -21.79
C LEU A 216 -5.78 -0.24 -22.13
N LEU A 217 -5.44 -0.74 -23.32
CA LEU A 217 -5.88 -2.01 -23.84
C LEU A 217 -4.69 -2.96 -24.01
N LYS A 218 -4.94 -4.24 -23.82
CA LYS A 218 -4.00 -5.33 -24.11
C LYS A 218 -4.58 -6.22 -25.20
N GLU A 219 -3.79 -6.59 -26.20
CA GLU A 219 -4.28 -7.47 -27.27
C GLU A 219 -4.50 -8.90 -26.75
N LYS A 220 -5.60 -9.54 -27.20
CA LYS A 220 -5.88 -10.94 -26.90
C LYS A 220 -5.13 -11.84 -27.88
N ASN A 221 -4.54 -12.93 -27.38
CA ASN A 221 -3.93 -14.01 -28.19
C ASN A 221 -2.64 -13.67 -28.99
N ILE A 222 -1.72 -12.89 -28.43
CA ILE A 222 -0.35 -12.79 -28.97
C ILE A 222 0.65 -13.30 -27.92
N GLN A 223 1.71 -14.00 -28.36
CA GLN A 223 2.83 -14.44 -27.49
C GLN A 223 3.58 -13.23 -26.90
N ASP A 224 3.64 -12.15 -27.66
CA ASP A 224 4.13 -10.84 -27.24
C ASP A 224 3.03 -9.98 -26.59
N ASP A 225 3.38 -9.31 -25.50
CA ASP A 225 2.48 -8.36 -24.82
C ASP A 225 2.36 -7.06 -25.62
N VAL A 226 1.32 -6.98 -26.46
CA VAL A 226 0.99 -5.76 -27.21
C VAL A 226 -0.02 -4.92 -26.43
N PHE A 227 0.38 -3.69 -26.10
CA PHE A 227 -0.48 -2.71 -25.45
C PHE A 227 -0.83 -1.58 -26.41
N LYS A 228 -2.07 -1.11 -26.35
CA LYS A 228 -2.55 0.04 -27.12
C LYS A 228 -3.27 1.01 -26.19
N MET A 229 -2.98 2.30 -26.36
CA MET A 229 -3.77 3.36 -25.75
C MET A 229 -4.75 3.88 -26.79
N VAL A 230 -6.03 3.97 -26.43
CA VAL A 230 -7.10 4.52 -27.25
C VAL A 230 -7.92 5.50 -26.43
N GLU A 231 -8.67 6.38 -27.09
CA GLU A 231 -9.66 7.19 -26.40
C GLU A 231 -10.95 6.38 -26.14
N TYR A 232 -11.64 6.67 -25.05
CA TYR A 232 -12.89 5.99 -24.66
C TYR A 232 -13.94 6.02 -25.77
N LYS A 233 -14.01 7.10 -26.55
CA LYS A 233 -14.95 7.27 -27.68
C LYS A 233 -14.69 6.31 -28.86
N GLU A 234 -13.51 5.68 -28.90
CA GLU A 234 -13.12 4.68 -29.91
C GLU A 234 -13.59 3.27 -29.55
N ILE A 235 -14.07 3.06 -28.33
CA ILE A 235 -14.64 1.78 -27.89
C ILE A 235 -16.08 1.68 -28.40
N GLU A 236 -16.38 0.59 -29.11
CA GLU A 236 -17.75 0.30 -29.58
C GLU A 236 -18.54 -0.46 -28.51
N THR A 237 -17.94 -1.52 -27.98
CA THR A 237 -18.61 -2.44 -27.06
C THR A 237 -17.64 -2.93 -25.99
N ILE A 238 -18.13 -3.01 -24.76
CA ILE A 238 -17.46 -3.65 -23.63
C ILE A 238 -18.30 -4.88 -23.24
N THR A 239 -17.71 -6.06 -23.35
CA THR A 239 -18.33 -7.31 -22.94
C THR A 239 -17.76 -7.71 -21.59
N VAL A 240 -18.63 -7.78 -20.59
CA VAL A 240 -18.30 -8.27 -19.24
C VAL A 240 -18.25 -9.79 -19.27
N LYS A 241 -17.22 -10.36 -18.65
CA LYS A 241 -17.13 -11.80 -18.40
C LYS A 241 -17.35 -12.08 -16.92
#